data_AF-A0A1G9HRS6-F1
#
_entry.id   AF-A0A1G9HRS6-F1
#
_cell.length_a   1.000
_cell.length_b   1.000
_cell.length_c   1.000
_cell.angle_alpha   90.00
_cell.angle_beta   90.00
_cell.angle_gamma   90.00
#
_symmetry.space_group_name_H-M   'P 1'
#
loop_
_entity.id
_entity.type
_entity.pdbx_description
1 polymer ?
#
loop_
_entity_poly.entity_id
_entity_poly.type
_entity_poly.pdbx_seq_one_letter_code
_entity_poly.pdbx_strand_id
1 'polypeptide(L)'
;TVGYEKGKLGYPASKEICGLRNGGCYQRFQGGTIHYAPGVGAFPTWGGIRAAWAAQGYENGRLGYPTTNEIPIGGGSVAQNYQGGRISWSPVTGTKIT
;
A
#
# COMPACT_ATOMS: atom_id res chain seq x y z
N THR A 1 -14.62 20.23 -5.74
CA THR A 1 -14.08 18.97 -6.29
C THR A 1 -12.83 18.64 -5.51
N VAL A 2 -12.89 17.61 -4.67
CA VAL A 2 -11.86 17.30 -3.67
C VAL A 2 -10.73 16.61 -4.45
N GLY A 3 -9.60 17.30 -4.65
CA GLY A 3 -8.53 16.99 -5.61
C GLY A 3 -7.79 15.65 -5.48
N TYR A 4 -8.42 14.61 -4.96
CA TYR A 4 -7.95 13.23 -4.96
C TYR A 4 -7.77 12.68 -6.38
N GLU A 5 -8.59 13.11 -7.35
CA GLU A 5 -8.51 12.62 -8.74
C GLU A 5 -7.23 13.00 -9.50
N LYS A 6 -6.42 13.96 -8.99
CA LYS A 6 -5.11 14.32 -9.57
C LYS A 6 -3.92 13.68 -8.86
N GLY A 7 -4.16 12.90 -7.80
CA GLY A 7 -3.13 12.19 -7.05
C GLY A 7 -2.70 10.88 -7.72
N LYS A 8 -1.63 10.27 -7.21
CA LYS A 8 -0.98 9.03 -7.71
C LYS A 8 -1.93 7.84 -7.93
N LEU A 9 -3.13 7.84 -7.33
CA LEU A 9 -4.14 6.79 -7.50
C LEU A 9 -5.02 6.95 -8.76
N GLY A 10 -5.30 8.18 -9.20
CA GLY A 10 -6.27 8.42 -10.27
C GLY A 10 -7.69 7.97 -9.92
N TYR A 11 -8.45 7.51 -10.91
CA TYR A 11 -9.86 7.14 -10.73
C TYR A 11 -10.03 5.74 -10.11
N PRO A 12 -11.15 5.49 -9.39
CA PRO A 12 -11.54 4.15 -8.97
C PRO A 12 -11.66 3.20 -10.17
N ALA A 13 -11.05 2.03 -10.06
CA ALA A 13 -11.11 0.96 -11.06
C ALA A 13 -12.03 -0.20 -10.63
N SER A 14 -12.47 -0.20 -9.36
CA SER A 14 -13.44 -1.16 -8.84
C SER A 14 -14.32 -0.51 -7.76
N LYS A 15 -15.42 -1.19 -7.42
CA LYS A 15 -16.06 -1.01 -6.11
C LYS A 15 -15.12 -1.50 -5.00
N GLU A 16 -15.41 -1.11 -3.77
CA GLU A 16 -14.78 -1.73 -2.60
C GLU A 16 -15.14 -3.23 -2.55
N ILE A 17 -14.15 -4.05 -2.20
CA ILE A 17 -14.27 -5.50 -2.03
C ILE A 17 -13.79 -5.82 -0.62
N CYS A 18 -14.69 -6.37 0.19
CA CYS A 18 -14.42 -6.77 1.57
C CYS A 18 -14.26 -8.29 1.71
N GLY A 19 -13.79 -8.73 2.87
CA GLY A 19 -13.53 -10.15 3.16
C GLY A 19 -12.04 -10.49 3.15
N LEU A 20 -11.16 -9.49 3.19
CA LEU A 20 -9.73 -9.72 3.45
C LEU A 20 -9.53 -10.15 4.91
N ARG A 21 -8.32 -10.63 5.20
CA ARG A 21 -7.89 -11.12 6.53
C ARG A 21 -8.34 -10.19 7.66
N ASN A 22 -8.89 -10.74 8.74
CA ASN A 22 -9.31 -9.96 9.93
C ASN A 22 -10.31 -8.84 9.61
N GLY A 23 -11.17 -9.01 8.60
CA GLY A 23 -12.24 -8.05 8.27
C GLY A 23 -11.79 -6.86 7.44
N GLY A 24 -10.67 -6.97 6.72
CA GLY A 24 -10.20 -5.91 5.83
C GLY A 24 -11.00 -5.82 4.53
N CYS A 25 -10.82 -4.69 3.86
CA CYS A 25 -11.38 -4.40 2.55
C CYS A 25 -10.31 -3.78 1.65
N TYR A 26 -10.54 -3.78 0.35
CA TYR A 26 -9.72 -3.02 -0.58
C TYR A 26 -10.54 -2.42 -1.71
N GLN A 27 -10.01 -1.36 -2.30
CA GLN A 27 -10.54 -0.78 -3.54
C GLN A 27 -9.40 -0.51 -4.51
N ARG A 28 -9.56 -0.96 -5.76
CA ARG A 28 -8.59 -0.70 -6.83
C ARG A 28 -8.83 0.68 -7.42
N PHE A 29 -7.74 1.35 -7.71
CA PHE A 29 -7.67 2.59 -8.47
C PHE A 29 -6.70 2.38 -9.64
N GLN A 30 -6.74 3.25 -10.65
CA GLN A 30 -5.87 3.14 -11.83
C GLN A 30 -4.39 3.06 -11.45
N GLY A 31 -3.94 3.85 -10.47
CA GLY A 31 -2.55 3.92 -10.04
C GLY A 31 -2.20 3.08 -8.81
N GLY A 32 -3.14 2.35 -8.21
CA GLY A 32 -2.87 1.62 -6.97
C GLY A 32 -4.08 0.96 -6.32
N THR A 33 -3.99 0.69 -5.04
CA THR A 33 -5.06 0.05 -4.28
C THR A 33 -5.06 0.58 -2.86
N ILE A 34 -6.21 1.03 -2.38
CA ILE A 34 -6.40 1.36 -0.96
C ILE A 34 -6.79 0.08 -0.24
N HIS A 35 -6.10 -0.23 0.85
CA HIS A 35 -6.40 -1.37 1.73
C HIS A 35 -6.80 -0.84 3.10
N TYR A 36 -7.97 -1.27 3.56
CA TYR A 36 -8.51 -0.99 4.87
C TYR A 36 -8.34 -2.20 5.79
N ALA A 37 -7.98 -1.94 7.04
CA ALA A 37 -8.03 -2.93 8.11
C ALA A 37 -8.62 -2.34 9.41
N PRO A 38 -9.50 -3.10 10.10
CA PRO A 38 -10.03 -2.68 11.41
C PRO A 38 -8.91 -2.38 12.41
N GLY A 39 -9.04 -1.27 13.14
CA GLY A 39 -8.06 -0.83 14.14
C GLY A 39 -6.74 -0.27 13.57
N VAL A 40 -6.54 -0.32 12.25
CA VAL A 40 -5.35 0.20 11.56
C VAL A 40 -5.70 1.42 10.71
N GLY A 41 -6.77 1.34 9.92
CA GLY A 41 -7.18 2.39 8.98
C GLY A 41 -7.03 1.97 7.52
N ALA A 42 -7.14 2.95 6.61
CA ALA A 42 -7.08 2.74 5.17
C ALA A 42 -5.82 3.40 4.58
N PHE A 43 -4.98 2.60 3.91
CA PHE A 43 -3.73 3.08 3.33
C PHE A 43 -3.55 2.61 1.89
N PRO A 44 -3.06 3.50 1.00
CA PRO A 44 -2.83 3.15 -0.38
C PRO A 44 -1.49 2.44 -0.55
N THR A 45 -1.44 1.49 -1.47
CA THR A 45 -0.22 0.85 -1.95
C THR A 45 -0.17 0.95 -3.48
N TRP A 46 1.03 1.11 -4.03
CA TRP A 46 1.27 1.14 -5.48
C TRP A 46 2.73 0.79 -5.79
N GLY A 47 3.05 0.70 -7.09
CA GLY A 47 4.43 0.58 -7.58
C GLY A 47 5.24 -0.57 -6.97
N GLY A 48 6.55 -0.34 -6.82
CA GLY A 48 7.49 -1.34 -6.31
C GLY A 48 7.17 -1.83 -4.90
N ILE A 49 6.69 -0.95 -4.01
CA ILE A 49 6.29 -1.33 -2.65
C ILE A 49 5.11 -2.31 -2.68
N ARG A 50 4.05 -2.02 -3.46
CA ARG A 50 2.92 -2.95 -3.60
C ARG A 50 3.31 -4.27 -4.24
N ALA A 51 4.21 -4.25 -5.23
CA ALA A 51 4.71 -5.46 -5.87
C ALA A 51 5.49 -6.34 -4.89
N ALA A 52 6.35 -5.76 -4.06
CA ALA A 52 7.07 -6.48 -3.01
C ALA A 52 6.12 -7.05 -1.94
N TRP A 53 5.12 -6.27 -1.51
CA TRP A 53 4.11 -6.75 -0.57
C TRP A 53 3.27 -7.90 -1.16
N ALA A 54 2.90 -7.81 -2.45
CA ALA A 54 2.24 -8.89 -3.18
C ALA A 54 3.06 -10.19 -3.17
N ALA A 55 4.36 -10.09 -3.45
CA ALA A 55 5.28 -11.22 -3.43
C ALA A 55 5.47 -11.83 -2.03
N GLN A 56 5.12 -11.10 -0.96
CA GLN A 56 5.07 -11.64 0.41
C GLN A 56 3.70 -12.19 0.81
N GLY A 57 2.71 -12.23 -0.09
CA GLY A 57 1.38 -12.75 0.19
C GLY A 57 0.37 -11.70 0.71
N TYR A 58 0.62 -10.42 0.44
CA TYR A 58 -0.24 -9.30 0.88
C TYR A 58 -0.53 -9.36 2.39
N GLU A 59 -1.77 -9.09 2.80
CA GLU A 59 -2.21 -9.11 4.20
C GLU A 59 -2.13 -10.50 4.85
N ASN A 60 -2.11 -11.56 4.04
CA ASN A 60 -1.95 -12.94 4.50
C ASN A 60 -0.48 -13.28 4.79
N GLY A 61 0.45 -12.45 4.31
CA GLY A 61 1.88 -12.56 4.53
C GLY A 61 2.32 -12.13 5.93
N ARG A 62 3.64 -12.27 6.16
CA ARG A 62 4.29 -11.89 7.43
C ARG A 62 4.15 -10.40 7.79
N LEU A 63 4.00 -9.55 6.77
CA LEU A 63 3.94 -8.10 6.94
C LEU A 63 2.55 -7.63 7.41
N GLY A 64 1.48 -8.35 7.09
CA GLY A 64 0.12 -7.90 7.35
C GLY A 64 -0.26 -6.67 6.53
N TYR A 65 -1.14 -5.83 7.08
CA TYR A 65 -1.64 -4.62 6.41
C TYR A 65 -0.65 -3.45 6.48
N PRO A 66 -0.68 -2.53 5.50
CA PRO A 66 0.00 -1.24 5.63
C PRO A 66 -0.57 -0.42 6.79
N THR A 67 0.28 0.35 7.46
CA THR A 67 -0.07 1.23 8.59
C THR A 67 0.23 2.70 8.34
N THR A 68 0.81 3.04 7.19
CA THR A 68 1.11 4.41 6.77
C THR A 68 0.88 4.58 5.27
N ASN A 69 0.81 5.83 4.80
CA ASN A 69 1.11 6.17 3.41
C ASN A 69 2.61 5.89 3.11
N GLU A 70 3.03 6.04 1.84
CA GLU A 70 4.47 6.14 1.55
C GLU A 70 5.09 7.38 2.22
N ILE A 71 6.21 7.16 2.89
CA ILE A 71 7.02 8.13 3.62
C ILE A 71 8.27 8.39 2.76
N PRO A 72 8.52 9.62 2.29
CA PRO A 72 9.78 9.98 1.67
C PRO A 72 10.95 9.79 2.64
N ILE A 73 12.02 9.15 2.20
CA ILE A 73 13.23 8.91 3.01
C ILE A 73 14.51 9.50 2.39
N GLY A 74 14.35 10.40 1.41
CA GLY A 74 15.45 11.10 0.73
C GLY A 74 15.94 10.39 -0.54
N GLY A 75 16.60 11.16 -1.42
CA GLY A 75 17.20 10.62 -2.65
C GLY A 75 16.20 9.95 -3.62
N GLY A 76 14.94 10.40 -3.63
CA GLY A 76 13.85 9.78 -4.40
C GLY A 76 13.35 8.44 -3.84
N SER A 77 13.85 8.02 -2.68
CA SER A 77 13.42 6.79 -2.01
C SER A 77 12.19 7.02 -1.15
N VAL A 78 11.38 5.98 -1.02
CA VAL A 78 10.16 5.96 -0.19
C VAL A 78 10.12 4.70 0.65
N ALA A 79 9.38 4.74 1.75
CA ALA A 79 9.08 3.55 2.53
C ALA A 79 7.65 3.56 3.05
N GLN A 80 7.12 2.37 3.33
CA GLN A 80 5.80 2.20 3.91
C GLN A 80 5.90 1.19 5.05
N ASN A 81 5.29 1.54 6.18
CA ASN A 81 5.22 0.64 7.33
C ASN A 81 4.02 -0.30 7.17
N TYR A 82 4.19 -1.49 7.69
CA TYR A 82 3.22 -2.57 7.75
C TYR A 82 3.15 -3.07 9.19
N GLN A 83 2.09 -3.79 9.55
CA GLN A 83 1.90 -4.30 10.91
C GLN A 83 3.10 -5.11 11.41
N GLY A 84 3.72 -5.89 10.52
CA GLY A 84 4.84 -6.79 10.81
C GLY A 84 6.18 -6.35 10.23
N GLY A 85 6.34 -5.09 9.80
CA GLY A 85 7.62 -4.62 9.27
C GLY A 85 7.52 -3.39 8.39
N ARG A 86 8.48 -3.21 7.49
CA ARG A 86 8.59 -2.07 6.59
C ARG A 86 9.10 -2.51 5.23
N ILE A 87 8.53 -1.93 4.19
CA ILE A 87 9.07 -2.03 2.83
C ILE A 87 9.59 -0.66 2.44
N SER A 88 10.84 -0.61 1.97
CA SER A 88 11.45 0.59 1.38
C SER A 88 11.72 0.34 -0.10
N TRP A 89 11.56 1.35 -0.94
CA TRP A 89 11.96 1.33 -2.34
C TRP A 89 12.88 2.51 -2.62
N SER A 90 13.97 2.27 -3.34
CA SER A 90 14.82 3.32 -3.90
C SER A 90 15.00 3.13 -5.40
N PRO A 91 15.24 4.22 -6.15
CA PRO A 91 15.57 4.12 -7.57
C PRO A 91 16.94 3.46 -7.83
N VAL A 92 17.82 3.42 -6.83
CA VAL A 92 19.20 2.92 -6.95
C VAL A 92 19.30 1.42 -6.67
N THR A 93 18.59 0.93 -5.65
CA THR A 93 18.74 -0.44 -5.13
C THR A 93 17.44 -1.25 -5.19
N GLY A 94 16.32 -0.67 -5.60
CA GLY A 94 15.03 -1.34 -5.63
C GLY A 94 14.42 -1.53 -4.23
N THR A 95 13.64 -2.61 -4.07
CA THR A 95 12.87 -2.87 -2.83
C THR A 95 13.68 -3.60 -1.76
N LYS A 96 13.59 -3.14 -0.52
CA LYS A 96 14.09 -3.81 0.69
C LYS A 96 12.95 -4.03 1.68
N ILE A 97 12.90 -5.22 2.27
CA ILE A 97 11.96 -5.58 3.34
C ILE A 97 12.75 -5.72 4.65
N THR A 98 12.26 -5.11 5.73
CA THR A 98 12.84 -5.15 7.07
C THR A 98 11.77 -5.37 8.11
#